data_AF-A0A6P0IN88-F1
#
_entry.id   AF-A0A6P0IN88-F1
#
_cell.length_a   1.000
_cell.length_b   1.000
_cell.length_c   1.000
_cell.angle_alpha   90.00
_cell.angle_beta   90.00
_cell.angle_gamma   90.00
#
_symmetry.space_group_name_H-M   'P 1'
#
loop_
_entity.id
_entity.type
_entity.pdbx_description
1 polymer ?
#
loop_
_entity_poly.entity_id
_entity_poly.type
_entity_poly.pdbx_seq_one_letter_code
_entity_poly.pdbx_strand_id
1 'polypeptide(L)'
;TDTAIAAAALADKVGDTLSWIPFLDKLTPKADTVQSIDLSIKLVGELIAHSKIHGLGFNPVDFAASVTENYHNEALMRMVALVCIDGVIPLGADFISKVRNSLEEGGESALEDNPAFAALSGSIPESDKQGFISNTFDAVGDWMDNLISSTGLSPESLFERLGGFIELADDKLDYVAAFLDASTNCYEHTGIQTVARHLIERAAKEI
;
A
#
# COMPACT_ATOMS: atom_id res chain seq x y z
N THR A 1 -22.54 24.88 3.70
CA THR A 1 -21.84 25.58 2.60
C THR A 1 -20.47 24.98 2.35
N ASP A 2 -19.67 24.67 3.38
CA ASP A 2 -18.33 24.06 3.20
C ASP A 2 -18.35 22.64 2.61
N THR A 3 -19.31 21.80 3.00
CA THR A 3 -19.45 20.42 2.47
C THR A 3 -19.73 20.39 0.97
N ALA A 4 -20.51 21.35 0.46
CA ALA A 4 -20.87 21.42 -0.96
C ALA A 4 -19.70 21.96 -1.81
N ILE A 5 -18.90 22.88 -1.27
CA ILE A 5 -17.70 23.40 -1.92
C ILE A 5 -16.60 22.33 -1.93
N ALA A 6 -16.44 21.58 -0.83
CA ALA A 6 -15.55 20.44 -0.77
C ALA A 6 -15.98 19.34 -1.76
N ALA A 7 -17.26 18.97 -1.78
CA ALA A 7 -17.79 17.99 -2.74
C ALA A 7 -17.63 18.44 -4.20
N ALA A 8 -17.81 19.72 -4.50
CA ALA A 8 -17.61 20.26 -5.85
C ALA A 8 -16.14 20.23 -6.28
N ALA A 9 -15.21 20.62 -5.40
CA ALA A 9 -13.78 20.54 -5.68
C ALA A 9 -13.28 19.09 -5.84
N LEU A 10 -13.89 18.16 -5.09
CA LEU A 10 -13.65 16.73 -5.22
C LEU A 10 -14.21 16.20 -6.54
N ALA A 11 -15.46 16.51 -6.90
CA ALA A 11 -16.08 16.07 -8.15
C ALA A 11 -15.34 16.58 -9.39
N ASP A 12 -14.84 17.83 -9.35
CA ASP A 12 -14.01 18.43 -10.40
C ASP A 12 -12.67 17.68 -10.54
N LYS A 13 -12.00 17.39 -9.41
CA LYS A 13 -10.73 16.64 -9.39
C LYS A 13 -10.91 15.17 -9.79
N VAL A 14 -12.00 14.54 -9.36
CA VAL A 14 -12.42 13.17 -9.73
C VAL A 14 -12.74 13.10 -11.22
N GLY A 15 -13.47 14.07 -11.77
CA GLY A 15 -13.82 14.10 -13.20
C GLY A 15 -12.60 14.26 -14.12
N ASP A 16 -11.68 15.18 -13.78
CA ASP A 16 -10.52 15.48 -14.60
C ASP A 16 -9.34 14.51 -14.39
N THR A 17 -9.15 14.00 -13.16
CA THR A 17 -7.97 13.16 -12.83
C THR A 17 -8.24 11.67 -12.97
N LEU A 18 -9.49 11.21 -13.07
CA LEU A 18 -9.79 9.77 -13.13
C LEU A 18 -10.21 9.30 -14.53
N SER A 19 -10.66 10.20 -15.40
CA SER A 19 -11.12 9.84 -16.75
C SER A 19 -10.05 9.20 -17.66
N TRP A 20 -8.77 9.22 -17.27
CA TRP A 20 -7.65 8.67 -18.03
C TRP A 20 -7.05 7.39 -17.45
N ILE A 21 -7.55 6.87 -16.31
CA ILE A 21 -6.96 5.71 -15.65
C ILE A 21 -7.69 4.41 -16.08
N PRO A 22 -7.05 3.54 -16.87
CA PRO A 22 -7.72 2.40 -17.52
C PRO A 22 -8.16 1.27 -16.57
N PHE A 23 -7.82 1.31 -15.27
CA PHE A 23 -8.26 0.30 -14.29
C PHE A 23 -9.69 0.50 -13.79
N LEU A 24 -10.28 1.69 -13.98
CA LEU A 24 -11.58 2.08 -13.42
C LEU A 24 -12.80 1.43 -14.08
N ASP A 25 -12.60 0.78 -15.23
CA ASP A 25 -13.70 0.21 -16.02
C ASP A 25 -14.05 -1.24 -15.64
N LYS A 26 -13.37 -1.85 -14.65
CA LYS A 26 -13.76 -3.12 -14.00
C LYS A 26 -12.72 -3.60 -12.99
N LEU A 27 -13.19 -4.05 -11.83
CA LEU A 27 -12.64 -5.21 -11.12
C LEU A 27 -12.71 -6.45 -12.03
N THR A 28 -11.69 -6.61 -12.87
CA THR A 28 -11.44 -7.84 -13.62
C THR A 28 -10.33 -8.62 -12.92
N PRO A 29 -10.27 -9.96 -13.08
CA PRO A 29 -9.18 -10.76 -12.53
C PRO A 29 -7.77 -10.23 -12.86
N LYS A 30 -7.60 -9.50 -13.97
CA LYS A 30 -6.33 -8.85 -14.32
C LYS A 30 -6.01 -7.65 -13.44
N ALA A 31 -7.01 -6.87 -13.04
CA ALA A 31 -6.82 -5.73 -12.14
C ALA A 31 -6.40 -6.21 -10.74
N ASP A 32 -7.07 -7.24 -10.23
CA ASP A 32 -6.76 -7.85 -8.92
C ASP A 32 -5.32 -8.37 -8.88
N THR A 33 -4.85 -9.03 -9.95
CA THR A 33 -3.45 -9.48 -10.03
C THR A 33 -2.49 -8.30 -10.03
N VAL A 34 -2.72 -7.27 -10.86
CA VAL A 34 -1.84 -6.09 -10.93
C VAL A 34 -1.73 -5.39 -9.58
N GLN A 35 -2.86 -5.18 -8.90
CA GLN A 35 -2.92 -4.56 -7.58
C GLN A 35 -2.23 -5.43 -6.52
N SER A 36 -2.43 -6.75 -6.57
CA SER A 36 -1.77 -7.68 -5.66
C SER A 36 -0.25 -7.65 -5.79
N ILE A 37 0.23 -7.62 -7.04
CA ILE A 37 1.66 -7.50 -7.34
C ILE A 37 2.20 -6.15 -6.88
N ASP A 38 1.49 -5.05 -7.17
CA ASP A 38 1.90 -3.70 -6.76
C ASP A 38 2.01 -3.56 -5.24
N LEU A 39 1.00 -4.00 -4.49
CA LEU A 39 0.99 -4.06 -3.02
C LEU A 39 2.21 -4.83 -2.48
N SER A 40 2.48 -6.00 -3.05
CA SER A 40 3.59 -6.87 -2.63
C SER A 40 4.95 -6.21 -2.86
N ILE A 41 5.11 -5.51 -3.99
CA ILE A 41 6.34 -4.79 -4.32
C ILE A 41 6.51 -3.57 -3.43
N LYS A 42 5.44 -2.82 -3.14
CA LYS A 42 5.46 -1.70 -2.18
C LYS A 42 5.93 -2.15 -0.80
N LEU A 43 5.46 -3.30 -0.33
CA LEU A 43 5.88 -3.88 0.94
C LEU A 43 7.38 -4.26 0.94
N VAL A 44 7.87 -4.85 -0.16
CA VAL A 44 9.31 -5.14 -0.32
C VAL A 44 10.15 -3.86 -0.38
N GLY A 45 9.63 -2.81 -1.01
CA GLY A 45 10.25 -1.48 -0.99
C GLY A 45 10.39 -0.93 0.43
N GLU A 46 9.34 -1.08 1.25
CA GLU A 46 9.38 -0.68 2.67
C GLU A 46 10.39 -1.53 3.46
N LEU A 47 10.45 -2.84 3.24
CA LEU A 47 11.48 -3.70 3.87
C LEU A 47 12.88 -3.21 3.54
N ILE A 48 13.18 -3.02 2.25
CA ILE A 48 14.52 -2.59 1.80
C ILE A 48 14.86 -1.22 2.39
N ALA A 49 13.93 -0.28 2.36
CA ALA A 49 14.13 1.06 2.93
C ALA A 49 14.35 0.99 4.44
N HIS A 50 13.49 0.27 5.16
CA HIS A 50 13.59 0.10 6.60
C HIS A 50 14.92 -0.54 7.01
N SER A 51 15.33 -1.61 6.34
CA SER A 51 16.61 -2.27 6.60
C SER A 51 17.80 -1.35 6.33
N LYS A 52 17.79 -0.59 5.24
CA LYS A 52 18.87 0.37 4.92
C LYS A 52 18.96 1.51 5.94
N ILE A 53 17.82 2.04 6.38
CA ILE A 53 17.76 3.13 7.36
C ILE A 53 18.33 2.67 8.71
N HIS A 54 18.00 1.45 9.14
CA HIS A 54 18.38 0.94 10.46
C HIS A 54 19.67 0.09 10.47
N GLY A 55 20.31 -0.11 9.31
CA GLY A 55 21.49 -0.95 9.17
C GLY A 55 21.23 -2.44 9.45
N LEU A 56 20.01 -2.91 9.16
CA LEU A 56 19.58 -4.29 9.34
C LEU A 56 19.79 -5.10 8.06
N GLY A 57 19.76 -6.43 8.18
CA GLY A 57 19.69 -7.33 7.04
C GLY A 57 18.33 -7.25 6.33
N PHE A 58 18.26 -7.81 5.12
CA PHE A 58 17.03 -7.93 4.34
C PHE A 58 16.34 -9.26 4.67
N ASN A 59 15.83 -9.40 5.89
CA ASN A 59 15.16 -10.60 6.36
C ASN A 59 13.66 -10.32 6.58
N PRO A 60 12.75 -11.03 5.87
CA PRO A 60 11.29 -10.88 6.04
C PRO A 60 10.77 -11.01 7.48
N VAL A 61 11.33 -11.94 8.26
CA VAL A 61 10.89 -12.21 9.64
C VAL A 61 11.32 -11.07 10.57
N ASP A 62 12.56 -10.61 10.45
CA ASP A 62 13.07 -9.48 11.24
C ASP A 62 12.29 -8.19 10.88
N PHE A 63 11.95 -8.03 9.60
CA PHE A 63 11.12 -6.92 9.14
C PHE A 63 9.72 -6.96 9.77
N ALA A 64 9.04 -8.11 9.75
CA ALA A 64 7.72 -8.26 10.36
C ALA A 64 7.74 -8.01 11.89
N ALA A 65 8.78 -8.46 12.58
CA ALA A 65 9.00 -8.12 13.99
C ALA A 65 9.14 -6.61 14.17
N SER A 66 9.91 -5.93 13.32
CA SER A 66 10.06 -4.48 13.37
C SER A 66 8.76 -3.73 13.07
N VAL A 67 7.94 -4.21 12.13
CA VAL A 67 6.59 -3.67 11.86
C VAL A 67 5.71 -3.75 13.12
N THR A 68 5.85 -4.81 13.91
CA THR A 68 5.07 -4.97 15.15
C THR A 68 5.60 -4.10 16.30
N GLU A 69 6.92 -4.01 16.45
CA GLU A 69 7.55 -3.42 17.64
C GLU A 69 7.94 -1.94 17.47
N ASN A 70 8.37 -1.55 16.27
CA ASN A 70 9.07 -0.30 16.02
C ASN A 70 8.34 0.65 15.06
N TYR A 71 7.26 0.21 14.39
CA TYR A 71 6.51 1.10 13.51
C TYR A 71 5.59 1.98 14.32
N HIS A 72 5.92 3.26 14.33
CA HIS A 72 5.16 4.33 14.99
C HIS A 72 5.07 5.54 14.03
N ASN A 73 4.20 6.51 14.34
CA ASN A 73 4.10 7.79 13.63
C ASN A 73 3.96 7.62 12.09
N GLU A 74 4.85 8.23 11.29
CA GLU A 74 4.82 8.21 9.82
C GLU A 74 5.01 6.81 9.23
N ALA A 75 5.84 5.96 9.85
CA ALA A 75 6.06 4.60 9.36
C ALA A 75 4.81 3.74 9.56
N LEU A 76 4.17 3.86 10.74
CA LEU A 76 2.90 3.19 11.00
C LEU A 76 1.79 3.74 10.08
N MET A 77 1.71 5.06 9.89
CA MET A 77 0.75 5.67 8.97
C MET A 77 0.90 5.12 7.54
N ARG A 78 2.13 4.97 7.06
CA ARG A 78 2.40 4.40 5.72
C ARG A 78 1.94 2.95 5.61
N MET A 79 2.23 2.12 6.61
CA MET A 79 1.80 0.72 6.61
C MET A 79 0.28 0.56 6.72
N VAL A 80 -0.37 1.40 7.53
CA VAL A 80 -1.84 1.43 7.58
C VAL A 80 -2.44 1.90 6.26
N ALA A 81 -1.82 2.90 5.61
CA ALA A 81 -2.23 3.36 4.29
C ALA A 81 -2.07 2.26 3.23
N LEU A 82 -0.98 1.47 3.26
CA LEU A 82 -0.81 0.27 2.43
C LEU A 82 -2.03 -0.64 2.54
N VAL A 83 -2.38 -1.00 3.78
CA VAL A 83 -3.44 -1.96 4.05
C VAL A 83 -4.79 -1.38 3.60
N CYS A 84 -5.07 -0.12 3.90
CA CYS A 84 -6.37 0.47 3.59
C CYS A 84 -6.54 0.78 2.10
N ILE A 85 -5.56 1.45 1.49
CA ILE A 85 -5.67 2.06 0.15
C ILE A 85 -5.25 1.08 -0.94
N ASP A 86 -4.18 0.31 -0.73
CA ASP A 86 -3.66 -0.65 -1.72
C ASP A 86 -4.20 -2.08 -1.51
N GLY A 87 -4.64 -2.40 -0.29
CA GLY A 87 -5.22 -3.70 0.06
C GLY A 87 -6.75 -3.67 0.07
N VAL A 88 -7.34 -3.18 1.15
CA VAL A 88 -8.77 -3.32 1.46
C VAL A 88 -9.66 -2.65 0.42
N ILE A 89 -9.40 -1.41 0.01
CA ILE A 89 -10.26 -0.72 -0.98
C ILE A 89 -10.30 -1.47 -2.33
N PRO A 90 -9.17 -1.77 -2.98
CA PRO A 90 -9.18 -2.40 -4.30
C PRO A 90 -9.47 -3.90 -4.27
N LEU A 91 -8.96 -4.61 -3.27
CA LEU A 91 -8.98 -6.08 -3.23
C LEU A 91 -9.96 -6.65 -2.20
N GLY A 92 -10.62 -5.82 -1.39
CA GLY A 92 -11.57 -6.24 -0.37
C GLY A 92 -10.92 -6.69 0.94
N ALA A 93 -11.75 -7.03 1.94
CA ALA A 93 -11.28 -7.44 3.26
C ALA A 93 -10.50 -8.78 3.24
N ASP A 94 -10.68 -9.59 2.20
CA ASP A 94 -9.98 -10.86 1.97
C ASP A 94 -8.71 -10.70 1.11
N PHE A 95 -8.19 -9.48 0.94
CA PHE A 95 -7.08 -9.20 0.03
C PHE A 95 -5.83 -10.05 0.31
N ILE A 96 -5.54 -10.40 1.56
CA ILE A 96 -4.35 -11.19 1.90
C ILE A 96 -4.37 -12.54 1.17
N SER A 97 -5.52 -13.22 1.16
CA SER A 97 -5.69 -14.46 0.42
C SER A 97 -5.60 -14.24 -1.09
N LYS A 98 -6.18 -13.15 -1.62
CA LYS A 98 -6.10 -12.83 -3.05
C LYS A 98 -4.67 -12.55 -3.51
N VAL A 99 -3.88 -11.87 -2.69
CA VAL A 99 -2.49 -11.55 -2.99
C VAL A 99 -1.64 -12.82 -3.00
N ARG A 100 -1.80 -13.69 -2.00
CA ARG A 100 -1.13 -15.01 -1.97
C ARG A 100 -1.42 -15.81 -3.23
N ASN A 101 -2.70 -15.96 -3.58
CA ASN A 101 -3.11 -16.68 -4.80
C ASN A 101 -2.52 -16.02 -6.06
N SER A 102 -2.54 -14.68 -6.15
CA SER A 102 -1.98 -13.96 -7.30
C SER A 102 -0.47 -14.14 -7.45
N LEU A 103 0.27 -14.17 -6.34
CA LEU A 103 1.72 -14.41 -6.32
C LEU A 103 2.05 -15.87 -6.70
N GLU A 104 1.21 -16.82 -6.31
CA GLU A 104 1.35 -18.23 -6.67
C GLU A 104 1.02 -18.49 -8.15
N GLU A 105 -0.07 -17.91 -8.66
CA GLU A 105 -0.57 -18.12 -10.02
C GLU A 105 0.20 -17.32 -11.08
N GLY A 106 0.64 -16.10 -10.75
CA GLY A 106 1.23 -15.15 -11.71
C GLY A 106 2.66 -15.48 -12.15
N GLY A 107 3.42 -16.20 -11.31
CA GLY A 107 4.84 -16.51 -11.57
C GLY A 107 5.73 -15.25 -11.71
N GLU A 108 6.98 -15.46 -12.12
CA GLU A 108 7.92 -14.35 -12.37
C GLU A 108 7.44 -13.39 -13.47
N SER A 109 6.68 -13.88 -14.46
CA SER A 109 6.15 -13.07 -15.56
C SER A 109 5.20 -11.96 -15.12
N ALA A 110 4.44 -12.15 -14.03
CA ALA A 110 3.57 -11.11 -13.52
C ALA A 110 4.34 -9.95 -12.85
N LEU A 111 5.58 -10.20 -12.44
CA LEU A 111 6.46 -9.19 -11.84
C LEU A 111 7.17 -8.34 -12.89
N GLU A 112 7.58 -8.95 -14.02
CA GLU A 112 8.38 -8.28 -15.05
C GLU A 112 7.67 -7.07 -15.69
N ASP A 113 6.34 -7.14 -15.80
CA ASP A 113 5.52 -6.05 -16.35
C ASP A 113 5.27 -4.91 -15.34
N ASN A 114 5.66 -5.08 -14.07
CA ASN A 114 5.43 -4.07 -13.03
C ASN A 114 6.59 -3.03 -12.98
N PRO A 115 6.31 -1.72 -13.19
CA PRO A 115 7.34 -0.68 -13.17
C PRO A 115 8.07 -0.53 -11.83
N ALA A 116 7.37 -0.73 -10.70
CA ALA A 116 7.98 -0.67 -9.37
C ALA A 116 8.92 -1.87 -9.15
N PHE A 117 8.58 -3.05 -9.67
CA PHE A 117 9.50 -4.19 -9.67
C PHE A 117 10.74 -3.87 -10.49
N ALA A 118 10.60 -3.33 -11.70
CA ALA A 118 11.74 -2.95 -12.53
C ALA A 118 12.69 -1.99 -11.78
N ALA A 119 12.15 -1.03 -11.04
CA ALA A 119 12.91 -0.07 -10.24
C ALA A 119 13.60 -0.71 -9.01
N LEU A 120 12.94 -1.67 -8.34
CA LEU A 120 13.43 -2.26 -7.09
C LEU A 120 14.23 -3.55 -7.26
N SER A 121 14.08 -4.25 -8.40
CA SER A 121 14.57 -5.62 -8.58
C SER A 121 16.08 -5.76 -8.43
N GLY A 122 16.86 -4.69 -8.63
CA GLY A 122 18.31 -4.67 -8.41
C GLY A 122 18.72 -4.49 -6.94
N SER A 123 17.79 -4.09 -6.07
CA SER A 123 17.99 -3.99 -4.62
C SER A 123 17.50 -5.22 -3.85
N ILE A 124 16.77 -6.13 -4.50
CA ILE A 124 16.37 -7.41 -3.90
C ILE A 124 17.63 -8.31 -3.79
N PRO A 125 17.95 -8.82 -2.59
CA PRO A 125 19.23 -9.49 -2.32
C PRO A 125 19.33 -10.91 -2.91
N GLU A 126 18.20 -11.57 -3.15
CA GLU A 126 18.14 -12.97 -3.58
C GLU A 126 17.98 -13.09 -5.10
N SER A 127 18.50 -14.18 -5.66
CA SER A 127 18.25 -14.52 -7.07
C SER A 127 16.79 -14.92 -7.28
N ASP A 128 16.19 -15.58 -6.30
CA ASP A 128 14.77 -15.90 -6.27
C ASP A 128 13.98 -14.68 -5.78
N LYS A 129 13.72 -13.75 -6.70
CA LYS A 129 13.02 -12.50 -6.37
C LYS A 129 11.55 -12.75 -6.02
N GLN A 130 10.90 -13.67 -6.72
CA GLN A 130 9.50 -14.01 -6.44
C GLN A 130 9.37 -14.64 -5.05
N GLY A 131 10.23 -15.61 -4.71
CA GLY A 131 10.26 -16.21 -3.37
C GLY A 131 10.49 -15.16 -2.29
N PHE A 132 11.43 -14.23 -2.50
CA PHE A 132 11.66 -13.14 -1.55
C PHE A 132 10.42 -12.23 -1.36
N ILE A 133 9.73 -11.88 -2.45
CA ILE A 133 8.49 -11.08 -2.41
C ILE A 133 7.39 -11.83 -1.64
N SER A 134 7.14 -13.10 -1.98
CA SER A 134 6.13 -13.93 -1.31
C SER A 134 6.44 -14.09 0.18
N ASN A 135 7.68 -14.41 0.53
CA ASN A 135 8.11 -14.54 1.93
C ASN A 135 7.96 -13.23 2.70
N THR A 136 8.24 -12.08 2.07
CA THR A 136 8.04 -10.75 2.67
C THR A 136 6.57 -10.48 2.94
N PHE A 137 5.70 -10.77 1.97
CA PHE A 137 4.26 -10.60 2.13
C PHE A 137 3.70 -11.51 3.23
N ASP A 138 4.07 -12.79 3.22
CA ASP A 138 3.61 -13.75 4.21
C ASP A 138 4.06 -13.41 5.62
N ALA A 139 5.30 -12.95 5.80
CA ALA A 139 5.82 -12.56 7.12
C ALA A 139 5.01 -11.41 7.76
N VAL A 140 4.50 -10.48 6.95
CA VAL A 140 3.70 -9.34 7.42
C VAL A 140 2.19 -9.63 7.40
N GLY A 141 1.77 -10.73 6.78
CA GLY A 141 0.37 -11.13 6.62
C GLY A 141 -0.41 -11.13 7.93
N ASP A 142 0.14 -11.74 8.98
CA ASP A 142 -0.51 -11.81 10.29
C ASP A 142 -0.70 -10.42 10.92
N TRP A 143 0.23 -9.49 10.71
CA TRP A 143 0.10 -8.11 11.20
C TRP A 143 -1.05 -7.39 10.46
N MET A 144 -1.15 -7.57 9.15
CA MET A 144 -2.24 -7.01 8.35
C MET A 144 -3.60 -7.61 8.72
N ASP A 145 -3.69 -8.94 8.89
CA ASP A 145 -4.91 -9.62 9.33
C ASP A 145 -5.36 -9.14 10.72
N ASN A 146 -4.43 -8.96 11.66
CA ASN A 146 -4.72 -8.41 12.98
C ASN A 146 -5.18 -6.95 12.91
N LEU A 147 -4.60 -6.14 12.03
CA LEU A 147 -5.06 -4.76 11.82
C LEU A 147 -6.51 -4.75 11.31
N ILE A 148 -6.82 -5.56 10.29
CA ILE A 148 -8.16 -5.65 9.69
C ILE A 148 -9.18 -6.10 10.73
N SER A 149 -8.90 -7.20 11.42
CA SER A 149 -9.82 -7.82 12.38
C SER A 149 -10.04 -6.96 13.64
N SER A 150 -8.99 -6.31 14.16
CA SER A 150 -9.09 -5.48 15.37
C SER A 150 -9.83 -4.15 15.16
N THR A 151 -9.87 -3.65 13.93
CA THR A 151 -10.49 -2.37 13.59
C THR A 151 -11.81 -2.51 12.84
N GLY A 152 -12.13 -3.73 12.38
CA GLY A 152 -13.32 -4.01 11.57
C GLY A 152 -13.22 -3.39 10.18
N LEU A 153 -12.02 -3.38 9.59
CA LEU A 153 -11.81 -2.81 8.25
C LEU A 153 -12.48 -3.66 7.18
N SER A 154 -13.29 -3.00 6.39
CA SER A 154 -13.84 -3.43 5.11
C SER A 154 -13.87 -2.23 4.18
N PRO A 155 -14.04 -2.43 2.85
CA PRO A 155 -14.28 -1.33 1.93
C PRO A 155 -15.37 -0.41 2.49
N GLU A 156 -16.53 -0.96 2.83
CA GLU A 156 -17.70 -0.21 3.32
C GLU A 156 -17.38 0.61 4.57
N SER A 157 -16.68 0.02 5.54
CA SER A 157 -16.31 0.73 6.77
C SER A 157 -15.33 1.89 6.49
N LEU A 158 -14.43 1.74 5.52
CA LEU A 158 -13.49 2.78 5.12
C LEU A 158 -14.24 3.92 4.43
N PHE A 159 -15.18 3.61 3.54
CA PHE A 159 -16.07 4.59 2.92
C PHE A 159 -16.88 5.37 3.95
N GLU A 160 -17.47 4.68 4.92
CA GLU A 160 -18.24 5.33 5.99
C GLU A 160 -17.35 6.29 6.81
N ARG A 161 -16.12 5.88 7.12
CA ARG A 161 -15.14 6.66 7.90
C ARG A 161 -14.52 7.82 7.15
N LEU A 162 -14.36 7.71 5.84
CA LEU A 162 -13.98 8.83 4.97
C LEU A 162 -15.09 9.89 4.89
N GLY A 163 -16.26 9.58 5.48
CA GLY A 163 -17.46 10.39 5.46
C GLY A 163 -18.14 10.22 4.11
N GLY A 164 -19.47 10.14 4.11
CA GLY A 164 -20.32 10.08 2.91
C GLY A 164 -20.20 11.28 1.94
N PHE A 165 -19.03 11.90 1.81
CA PHE A 165 -18.62 12.86 0.79
C PHE A 165 -18.70 12.29 -0.63
N ILE A 166 -18.96 11.00 -0.76
CA ILE A 166 -19.20 10.29 -2.03
C ILE A 166 -20.58 9.63 -1.93
N GLU A 167 -21.64 10.44 -1.79
CA GLU A 167 -22.97 10.02 -2.24
C GLU A 167 -22.93 9.91 -3.76
N LEU A 168 -22.34 8.84 -4.32
CA LEU A 168 -22.41 8.55 -5.76
C LEU A 168 -22.02 7.09 -6.05
N ALA A 169 -23.06 6.25 -5.94
CA ALA A 169 -23.28 4.94 -6.55
C ALA A 169 -22.32 3.78 -6.18
N ASP A 170 -22.94 2.66 -5.79
CA ASP A 170 -22.34 1.37 -5.38
C ASP A 170 -21.26 0.80 -6.32
N ASP A 171 -21.11 1.33 -7.53
CA ASP A 171 -20.19 0.82 -8.58
C ASP A 171 -18.87 1.61 -8.67
N LYS A 172 -18.48 2.40 -7.66
CA LYS A 172 -17.35 3.35 -7.77
C LYS A 172 -16.23 3.24 -6.74
N LEU A 173 -16.12 2.14 -6.00
CA LEU A 173 -15.02 1.97 -5.02
C LEU A 173 -13.64 2.18 -5.66
N ASP A 174 -13.47 1.74 -6.91
CA ASP A 174 -12.26 1.92 -7.71
C ASP A 174 -11.90 3.40 -7.95
N TYR A 175 -12.91 4.26 -8.17
CA TYR A 175 -12.70 5.71 -8.36
C TYR A 175 -12.20 6.37 -7.09
N VAL A 176 -12.58 5.84 -5.93
CA VAL A 176 -12.17 6.40 -4.64
C VAL A 176 -10.80 5.91 -4.25
N ALA A 177 -10.46 4.65 -4.56
CA ALA A 177 -9.09 4.14 -4.46
C ALA A 177 -8.13 5.02 -5.28
N ALA A 178 -8.46 5.20 -6.57
CA ALA A 178 -7.68 6.04 -7.48
C ALA A 178 -7.61 7.50 -7.02
N PHE A 179 -8.72 8.04 -6.52
CA PHE A 179 -8.77 9.41 -6.00
C PHE A 179 -7.89 9.55 -4.77
N LEU A 180 -7.96 8.62 -3.81
CA LEU A 180 -7.14 8.65 -2.61
C LEU A 180 -5.67 8.52 -2.97
N ASP A 181 -5.28 7.60 -3.85
CA ASP A 181 -3.89 7.46 -4.31
C ASP A 181 -3.40 8.74 -5.02
N ALA A 182 -4.19 9.30 -5.95
CA ALA A 182 -3.83 10.51 -6.69
C ALA A 182 -3.85 11.79 -5.83
N SER A 183 -4.67 11.84 -4.77
CA SER A 183 -4.82 13.01 -3.89
C SER A 183 -3.95 12.93 -2.64
N THR A 184 -3.58 11.72 -2.22
CA THR A 184 -2.73 11.47 -1.07
C THR A 184 -1.44 10.81 -1.52
N ASN A 185 -0.40 11.63 -1.68
CA ASN A 185 0.96 11.12 -1.85
C ASN A 185 1.53 10.61 -0.50
N CYS A 186 0.73 9.78 0.19
CA CYS A 186 0.97 9.37 1.58
C CYS A 186 2.31 8.62 1.69
N TYR A 187 2.60 7.76 0.72
CA TYR A 187 3.85 7.03 0.61
C TYR A 187 5.07 7.94 0.50
N GLU A 188 5.05 8.91 -0.42
CA GLU A 188 6.18 9.82 -0.60
C GLU A 188 6.36 10.72 0.63
N HIS A 189 5.28 11.30 1.15
CA HIS A 189 5.36 12.19 2.30
C HIS A 189 5.84 11.49 3.56
N THR A 190 5.24 10.35 3.90
CA THR A 190 5.66 9.59 5.08
C THR A 190 7.06 8.99 4.89
N GLY A 191 7.44 8.60 3.67
CA GLY A 191 8.79 8.11 3.37
C GLY A 191 9.85 9.19 3.57
N ILE A 192 9.60 10.41 3.07
CA ILE A 192 10.46 11.58 3.32
C ILE A 192 10.55 11.86 4.82
N GLN A 193 9.43 11.83 5.53
CA GLN A 193 9.39 12.05 6.99
C GLN A 193 10.22 11.00 7.74
N THR A 194 10.11 9.71 7.38
CA THR A 194 10.88 8.61 8.00
C THR A 194 12.38 8.88 7.88
N VAL A 195 12.84 9.18 6.67
CA VAL A 195 14.27 9.43 6.42
C VAL A 195 14.74 10.71 7.13
N ALA A 196 13.96 11.79 7.03
CA ALA A 196 14.30 13.06 7.67
C ALA A 196 14.41 12.92 9.19
N ARG A 197 13.44 12.27 9.83
CA ARG A 197 13.47 12.03 11.28
C ARG A 197 14.68 11.18 11.65
N HIS A 198 14.93 10.08 10.95
CA HIS A 198 16.07 9.22 11.25
C HIS A 198 17.40 10.00 11.21
N LEU A 199 17.61 10.82 10.17
CA LEU A 199 18.83 11.62 10.04
C LEU A 199 18.95 12.68 11.15
N ILE A 200 17.84 13.35 11.50
CA ILE A 200 17.81 14.34 12.59
C ILE A 200 18.14 13.68 13.93
N GLU A 201 17.51 12.55 14.25
CA GLU A 201 17.73 11.84 15.51
C GLU A 201 19.14 11.27 15.61
N ARG A 202 19.69 10.77 14.49
CA ARG A 202 21.08 10.30 14.46
C ARG A 202 22.04 11.45 14.69
N ALA A 203 21.87 12.57 13.98
CA ALA A 203 22.72 13.74 14.17
C ALA A 203 22.64 14.28 15.61
N ALA A 204 21.47 14.28 16.23
CA ALA A 204 21.29 14.71 17.61
C ALA A 204 22.00 13.80 18.63
N LYS A 205 22.19 12.50 18.33
CA LYS A 205 22.92 11.54 19.18
C LYS A 205 24.44 11.64 19.01
N GLU A 206 24.92 12.24 17.92
CA GLU A 206 26.34 12.42 17.62
C GLU A 206 26.94 13.70 18.25
N ILE A 207 26.10 14.56 18.86
CA ILE A 207 26.48 15.80 19.57
C ILE A 207 26.49 15.56 21.08
#